data_AF-A0A8E4RDR0-F1
#
_entry.id   AF-A0A8E4RDR0-F1
#
_cell.length_a   1.000
_cell.length_b   1.000
_cell.length_c   1.000
_cell.angle_alpha   90.00
_cell.angle_beta   90.00
_cell.angle_gamma   90.00
#
_symmetry.space_group_name_H-M   'P 1'
#
loop_
_entity.id
_entity.type
_entity.pdbx_description
1 polymer ?
#
loop_
_entity_poly.entity_id
_entity_poly.type
_entity_poly.pdbx_seq_one_letter_code
_entity_poly.pdbx_strand_id
1 'polypeptide(L)'
;MLSVRLGRIDRVSYRLNSWANAPRKLTTGGRAVRLDGYRLQPRNTIEVRGLDDDRDRLILLVIPPRTDPGDAHATMMTAAQSGNAGTVDGLLMISPRDRATRTQASNAQERWESEGGTTTSPRSQRALA
;
A
#
# COMPACT_ATOMS: atom_id res chain seq x y z
N MET A 1 -1.63 -16.12 16.68
CA MET A 1 -2.18 -14.91 17.33
C MET A 1 -1.14 -13.80 17.22
N LEU A 2 -1.42 -12.75 16.42
CA LEU A 2 -0.44 -11.70 16.08
C LEU A 2 -0.10 -10.77 17.28
N SER A 3 -0.98 -10.74 18.28
CA SER A 3 -0.90 -9.82 19.43
C SER A 3 0.26 -10.08 20.39
N VAL A 4 0.92 -11.24 20.33
CA VAL A 4 1.96 -11.61 21.31
C VAL A 4 3.36 -11.09 20.91
N ARG A 5 3.57 -10.63 19.67
CA ARG A 5 4.93 -10.42 19.15
C ARG A 5 5.41 -8.98 19.00
N LEU A 6 4.54 -7.97 18.94
CA LEU A 6 4.97 -6.60 18.58
C LEU A 6 5.00 -5.60 19.73
N GLY A 7 4.50 -5.97 20.91
CA GLY A 7 4.37 -5.02 22.03
C GLY A 7 3.58 -3.78 21.62
N ARG A 8 4.07 -2.60 22.01
CA ARG A 8 3.44 -1.31 21.68
C ARG A 8 3.83 -0.87 20.27
N ILE A 9 2.90 -0.48 19.42
CA ILE A 9 3.20 0.00 18.06
C ILE A 9 3.52 1.50 18.10
N ASP A 10 4.65 1.92 17.49
CA ASP A 10 5.01 3.34 17.33
C ASP A 10 4.93 3.81 15.87
N ARG A 11 5.08 2.89 14.91
CA ARG A 11 5.21 3.22 13.49
C ARG A 11 4.57 2.18 12.57
N VAL A 12 3.92 2.68 11.53
CA VAL A 12 3.49 1.91 10.36
C VAL A 12 4.08 2.54 9.13
N SER A 13 4.74 1.74 8.30
CA SER A 13 5.37 2.17 7.06
C SER A 13 4.71 1.50 5.86
N TYR A 14 4.53 2.25 4.78
CA TYR A 14 3.81 1.80 3.58
C TYR A 14 4.46 2.35 2.30
N ARG A 15 4.12 1.76 1.15
CA ARG A 15 4.55 2.29 -0.15
C ARG A 15 3.78 3.56 -0.53
N LEU A 16 4.49 4.66 -0.75
CA LEU A 16 3.90 5.89 -1.32
C LEU A 16 3.18 5.59 -2.66
N ASN A 17 2.12 6.33 -2.93
CA ASN A 17 1.28 6.22 -4.14
C ASN A 17 0.56 4.86 -4.31
N SER A 18 0.68 3.95 -3.36
CA SER A 18 -0.12 2.71 -3.31
C SER A 18 -1.27 2.77 -2.31
N TRP A 19 -1.32 3.83 -1.50
CA TRP A 19 -2.30 4.08 -0.46
C TRP A 19 -2.88 5.48 -0.65
N ALA A 20 -4.14 5.67 -0.25
CA ALA A 20 -4.72 7.00 -0.17
C ALA A 20 -3.89 7.90 0.76
N ASN A 21 -3.99 9.21 0.60
CA ASN A 21 -3.27 10.16 1.44
C ASN A 21 -3.60 9.90 2.91
N ALA A 22 -2.58 9.52 3.69
CA ALA A 22 -2.71 9.16 5.08
C ALA A 22 -2.19 10.31 5.96
N PRO A 23 -2.83 10.58 7.12
CA PRO A 23 -2.32 11.57 8.06
C PRO A 23 -0.95 11.15 8.57
N ARG A 24 -0.10 12.11 8.93
CA ARG A 24 1.26 11.81 9.44
C ARG A 24 1.25 11.02 10.76
N LYS A 25 0.18 11.13 11.53
CA LYS A 25 -0.05 10.40 12.79
C LYS A 25 -1.49 9.92 12.86
N LEU A 26 -1.67 8.70 13.33
CA LEU A 26 -2.97 8.09 13.61
C LEU A 26 -3.08 7.83 15.11
N THR A 27 -4.09 8.39 15.77
CA THR A 27 -4.34 8.10 17.18
C THR A 27 -5.25 6.88 17.31
N THR A 28 -4.76 5.82 17.95
CA THR A 28 -5.54 4.60 18.26
C THR A 28 -5.17 4.09 19.64
N GLY A 29 -6.15 3.58 20.40
CA GLY A 29 -5.92 3.09 21.76
C GLY A 29 -5.26 4.12 22.70
N GLY A 30 -5.55 5.42 22.52
CA GLY A 30 -4.95 6.50 23.30
C GLY A 30 -3.48 6.83 22.96
N ARG A 31 -2.95 6.30 21.85
CA ARG A 31 -1.56 6.52 21.42
C ARG A 31 -1.47 6.97 19.98
N ALA A 32 -0.50 7.83 19.70
CA ALA A 32 -0.21 8.29 18.34
C ALA A 32 0.78 7.34 17.66
N VAL A 33 0.34 6.70 16.58
CA VAL A 33 1.15 5.87 15.68
C VAL A 33 1.62 6.73 14.52
N ARG A 34 2.91 6.73 14.20
CA ARG A 34 3.46 7.44 13.05
C ARG A 34 3.17 6.66 11.77
N LEU A 35 2.69 7.36 10.73
CA LEU A 35 2.51 6.79 9.41
C LEU A 35 3.58 7.36 8.48
N ASP A 36 4.49 6.50 8.03
CA ASP A 36 5.63 6.89 7.19
C ASP A 36 5.52 6.25 5.80
N GLY A 37 5.48 7.09 4.77
CA GLY A 37 5.48 6.63 3.38
C GLY A 37 6.89 6.50 2.81
N TYR A 38 7.18 5.38 2.15
CA TYR A 38 8.46 5.12 1.47
C TYR A 38 8.23 4.72 0.00
N ARG A 39 9.13 5.11 -0.90
CA ARG A 39 8.99 4.79 -2.34
C ARG A 39 9.37 3.35 -2.69
N LEU A 40 10.32 2.77 -1.95
CA LEU A 40 10.94 1.47 -2.26
C LEU A 40 10.28 0.28 -1.54
N GLN A 41 9.21 0.50 -0.77
CA GLN A 41 8.51 -0.61 -0.13
C GLN A 41 7.80 -1.50 -1.16
N PRO A 42 7.64 -2.81 -0.87
CA PRO A 42 6.81 -3.68 -1.69
C PRO A 42 5.37 -3.16 -1.79
N ARG A 43 4.71 -3.39 -2.93
CA ARG A 43 3.29 -3.08 -3.08
C ARG A 43 2.46 -4.02 -2.22
N ASN A 44 1.25 -3.60 -1.87
CA ASN A 44 0.29 -4.42 -1.13
C ASN A 44 0.84 -4.97 0.19
N THR A 45 1.82 -4.28 0.79
CA THR A 45 2.32 -4.61 2.12
C THR A 45 2.32 -3.37 3.00
N ILE A 46 2.18 -3.60 4.30
CA ILE A 46 2.51 -2.62 5.33
C ILE A 46 3.50 -3.23 6.31
N GLU A 47 4.44 -2.42 6.76
CA GLU A 47 5.37 -2.79 7.82
C GLU A 47 4.92 -2.12 9.12
N VAL A 48 4.68 -2.93 10.16
CA VAL A 48 4.36 -2.46 11.50
C VAL A 48 5.60 -2.65 12.36
N ARG A 49 6.01 -1.61 13.10
CA ARG A 49 7.13 -1.68 14.04
C ARG A 49 6.69 -1.43 15.48
N GLY A 50 7.27 -2.22 16.37
CA GLY A 50 7.16 -2.08 17.81
C GLY A 50 8.05 -0.94 18.32
N LEU A 51 7.60 -0.31 19.40
CA LEU A 51 8.30 0.72 20.13
C LEU A 51 9.41 0.15 21.02
N ASP A 52 9.22 -1.08 21.50
CA ASP A 52 10.00 -1.65 22.59
C ASP A 52 11.31 -2.30 22.06
N ASP A 53 11.29 -2.90 20.86
CA ASP A 53 12.48 -3.40 20.16
C ASP A 53 12.34 -3.13 18.65
N ASP A 54 13.39 -2.61 18.01
CA ASP A 54 13.45 -2.36 16.56
C ASP A 54 13.42 -3.67 15.73
N ARG A 55 13.68 -4.81 16.37
CA ARG A 55 13.51 -6.16 15.81
C ARG A 55 12.05 -6.62 15.81
N ASP A 56 11.18 -5.99 16.60
CA ASP A 56 9.75 -6.29 16.64
C ASP A 56 9.04 -5.64 15.45
N ARG A 57 9.27 -6.20 14.27
CA ARG A 57 8.63 -5.77 13.04
C ARG A 57 7.80 -6.87 12.43
N LEU A 58 6.72 -6.47 11.77
CA LEU A 58 5.86 -7.38 11.04
C LEU A 58 5.48 -6.80 9.69
N ILE A 59 5.68 -7.61 8.66
CA ILE A 59 5.26 -7.29 7.30
C ILE A 59 3.92 -7.98 7.08
N LEU A 60 2.88 -7.18 6.88
CA LEU A 60 1.53 -7.66 6.59
C LEU A 60 1.26 -7.55 5.09
N LEU A 61 0.70 -8.62 4.52
CA LEU A 61 0.07 -8.59 3.20
C LEU A 61 -1.29 -7.88 3.30
N VAL A 62 -1.57 -7.02 2.33
CA VAL A 62 -2.85 -6.33 2.18
C VAL A 62 -3.51 -6.82 0.91
N ILE A 63 -4.71 -7.38 1.05
CA ILE A 63 -5.54 -7.77 -0.09
C ILE A 63 -6.28 -6.52 -0.56
N PRO A 64 -6.15 -6.12 -1.85
CA PRO A 64 -6.88 -4.99 -2.38
C PRO A 64 -8.40 -5.12 -2.16
N PRO A 65 -9.11 -4.04 -1.81
CA PRO A 65 -10.55 -4.09 -1.52
C PRO A 65 -11.43 -4.46 -2.73
N ARG A 66 -10.85 -4.44 -3.93
CA ARG A 66 -11.52 -4.83 -5.19
C ARG A 66 -11.19 -6.26 -5.63
N THR A 67 -10.43 -7.02 -4.84
CA THR A 67 -10.20 -8.44 -5.11
C THR A 67 -11.51 -9.20 -4.97
N ASP A 68 -11.75 -10.16 -5.85
CA ASP A 68 -12.92 -11.04 -5.75
C ASP A 68 -12.98 -11.69 -4.34
N PRO A 69 -14.15 -11.78 -3.69
CA PRO A 69 -14.25 -12.33 -2.33
C PRO A 69 -13.72 -13.76 -2.20
N GLY A 70 -13.91 -14.60 -3.22
CA GLY A 70 -13.40 -15.97 -3.26
C GLY A 70 -11.88 -15.99 -3.35
N ASP A 71 -11.32 -15.18 -4.24
CA ASP A 71 -9.86 -15.01 -4.36
C ASP A 71 -9.25 -14.43 -3.08
N ALA A 72 -9.88 -13.42 -2.48
CA ALA A 72 -9.44 -12.83 -1.22
C ALA A 72 -9.42 -13.86 -0.09
N HIS A 73 -10.46 -14.69 0.00
CA HIS A 73 -10.53 -15.77 0.97
C HIS A 73 -9.42 -16.81 0.73
N ALA A 74 -9.24 -17.26 -0.52
CA ALA A 74 -8.19 -18.20 -0.89
C ALA A 74 -6.80 -17.64 -0.55
N THR A 75 -6.51 -16.38 -0.90
CA THR A 75 -5.27 -15.70 -0.54
C THR A 75 -5.03 -15.69 0.96
N MET A 76 -6.04 -15.33 1.77
CA MET A 76 -5.91 -15.34 3.24
C MET A 76 -5.59 -16.73 3.77
N MET A 77 -6.31 -17.76 3.29
CA MET A 77 -6.12 -19.14 3.73
C MET A 77 -4.74 -19.67 3.35
N THR A 78 -4.27 -19.40 2.13
CA THR A 78 -2.92 -19.76 1.69
C THR A 78 -1.87 -19.01 2.51
N ALA A 79 -2.00 -17.70 2.68
CA ALA A 79 -1.04 -16.88 3.45
C ALA A 79 -0.94 -17.30 4.92
N ALA A 80 -2.02 -17.83 5.51
CA ALA A 80 -2.06 -18.30 6.90
C ALA A 80 -1.38 -19.67 7.11
N GLN A 81 -1.03 -20.41 6.04
CA GLN A 81 -0.35 -21.70 6.16
C GLN A 81 1.03 -21.54 6.83
N SER A 82 1.30 -22.39 7.83
CA SER A 82 2.58 -22.37 8.53
C SER A 82 3.74 -22.65 7.58
N GLY A 83 4.77 -21.80 7.60
CA GLY A 83 5.95 -21.96 6.75
C GLY A 83 5.74 -21.55 5.29
N ASN A 84 4.60 -20.95 4.94
CA ASN A 84 4.39 -20.44 3.60
C ASN A 84 5.44 -19.36 3.24
N ALA A 85 6.19 -19.60 2.16
CA ALA A 85 7.21 -18.71 1.61
C ALA A 85 6.77 -18.06 0.29
N GLY A 86 5.47 -18.08 -0.01
CA GLY A 86 4.88 -17.47 -1.19
C GLY A 86 5.16 -15.97 -1.27
N THR A 87 5.43 -15.49 -2.49
CA THR A 87 5.61 -14.06 -2.73
C THR A 87 4.27 -13.33 -2.65
N VAL A 88 4.30 -12.03 -2.32
CA VAL A 88 3.10 -11.16 -2.30
C VAL A 88 2.27 -11.29 -3.58
N ASP A 89 2.93 -11.24 -4.74
CA ASP A 89 2.23 -11.33 -6.01
C ASP A 89 1.67 -12.72 -6.29
N GLY A 90 2.39 -13.77 -5.88
CA GLY A 90 1.90 -15.15 -5.99
C GLY A 90 0.68 -15.40 -5.10
N LEU A 91 0.67 -14.83 -3.89
CA LEU A 91 -0.47 -14.92 -2.98
C LEU A 91 -1.69 -14.17 -3.50
N LEU A 92 -1.50 -13.03 -4.16
CA LEU A 92 -2.56 -12.25 -4.76
C LEU A 92 -2.97 -12.72 -6.16
N MET A 93 -2.42 -13.85 -6.63
CA MET A 93 -2.64 -14.41 -7.96
C MET A 93 -2.40 -13.39 -9.08
N ILE A 94 -1.48 -12.44 -8.86
CA ILE A 94 -1.17 -11.38 -9.82
C ILE A 94 -0.31 -11.97 -10.92
N SER A 95 -0.83 -12.02 -12.15
CA SER A 95 -0.05 -12.47 -13.30
C SER A 95 1.16 -11.56 -13.54
N PRO A 96 2.27 -12.06 -14.12
CA PRO A 96 3.42 -11.22 -14.45
C PRO A 96 3.07 -10.05 -15.38
N ARG A 97 2.08 -10.22 -16.25
CA ARG A 97 1.58 -9.16 -17.14
C ARG A 97 0.85 -8.08 -16.36
N ASP A 98 -0.06 -8.45 -15.47
CA ASP A 98 -0.80 -7.48 -14.64
C ASP A 98 0.14 -6.72 -13.70
N ARG A 99 1.17 -7.40 -13.16
CA ARG A 99 2.24 -6.76 -12.39
C ARG A 99 2.97 -5.70 -13.22
N ALA A 100 3.35 -6.04 -14.46
CA ALA A 100 4.07 -5.13 -15.35
C ALA A 100 3.20 -3.91 -15.70
N THR A 101 1.93 -4.13 -16.06
CA THR A 101 0.96 -3.07 -16.37
C THR A 101 0.77 -2.12 -15.18
N ARG A 102 0.58 -2.65 -13.96
CA ARG A 102 0.44 -1.84 -12.75
C ARG A 102 1.70 -1.04 -12.42
N THR A 103 2.88 -1.64 -12.65
CA THR A 103 4.16 -0.96 -12.46
C THR A 103 4.35 0.16 -13.47
N GLN A 104 4.02 -0.07 -14.74
CA GLN A 104 4.06 0.96 -15.78
C GLN A 104 3.09 2.11 -15.51
N ALA A 105 1.84 1.80 -15.15
CA ALA A 105 0.83 2.81 -14.80
C ALA A 105 1.29 3.70 -13.61
N SER A 106 1.88 3.09 -12.58
CA SER A 106 2.44 3.82 -11.45
C SER A 106 3.64 4.69 -11.83
N ASN A 107 4.54 4.19 -12.67
CA ASN A 107 5.69 4.96 -13.12
C ASN A 107 5.27 6.12 -14.04
N ALA A 108 4.22 5.91 -14.85
CA ALA A 108 3.62 6.95 -15.67
C ALA A 108 2.96 8.02 -14.79
N GLN A 109 2.26 7.62 -13.73
CA GLN A 109 1.68 8.54 -12.75
C GLN A 109 2.75 9.37 -12.03
N GLU A 110 3.83 8.73 -11.55
CA GLU A 110 4.95 9.42 -10.90
C GLU A 110 5.63 10.43 -11.85
N ARG A 111 5.78 10.07 -13.13
CA ARG A 111 6.29 11.00 -14.16
C ARG A 111 5.35 12.17 -14.37
N TRP A 112 4.05 11.90 -14.55
CA TRP A 112 3.05 12.95 -14.75
C TRP A 112 2.94 13.91 -13.56
N GLU A 113 3.04 13.39 -12.33
CA GLU A 113 3.07 14.19 -11.10
C GLU A 113 4.35 15.04 -11.00
N SER A 114 5.48 14.53 -11.47
CA SER A 114 6.77 15.24 -11.46
C SER A 114 6.86 16.32 -12.53
N GLU A 115 6.15 16.16 -13.65
CA GLU A 115 6.12 17.10 -14.78
C GLU A 115 5.17 18.27 -14.55
N GLY A 116 4.32 18.22 -13.51
CA GLY A 116 3.34 19.27 -13.20
C GLY A 116 2.25 19.30 -14.27
N GLY A 117 1.24 18.44 -14.11
CA GLY A 117 0.14 18.26 -15.07
C GLY A 117 -0.35 19.57 -15.69
N THR A 118 -0.05 19.77 -16.98
CA THR A 118 -0.61 20.89 -17.75
C THR A 118 -2.06 20.55 -18.08
N THR A 119 -3.00 21.08 -17.30
CA THR A 119 -4.38 21.17 -17.74
C THR A 119 -4.46 22.27 -18.80
N THR A 120 -4.33 21.89 -20.07
CA THR A 120 -4.74 22.76 -21.17
C THR A 120 -6.25 22.95 -21.07
N SER A 121 -6.68 23.98 -20.36
CA SER A 121 -8.08 24.41 -20.36
C SER A 121 -8.39 25.03 -21.73
N PRO A 122 -9.39 24.56 -22.47
CA PRO A 122 -9.77 25.19 -23.72
C PRO A 122 -10.43 26.53 -23.40
N ARG A 123 -9.74 27.61 -23.75
CA ARG A 123 -10.20 28.99 -23.66
C ARG A 123 -11.52 29.12 -24.44
N SER A 124 -12.62 29.33 -23.72
CA SER A 124 -13.94 29.61 -24.32
C SER A 124 -13.87 30.97 -25.02
N GLN A 125 -13.89 30.98 -26.36
CA GLN A 125 -14.17 32.20 -27.11
C GLN A 125 -15.66 32.53 -26.96
N ARG A 126 -15.96 33.59 -26.19
CA ARG A 126 -17.22 34.33 -26.31
C ARG A 126 -17.14 35.16 -27.59
N ALA A 127 -17.94 34.80 -28.59
CA ALA A 127 -18.28 35.71 -29.68
C ALA A 127 -19.36 36.69 -29.17
N LEU A 128 -19.10 37.99 -29.37
CA LEU A 128 -20.10 39.05 -29.27
C LEU A 128 -20.97 39.03 -30.54
N ALA A 129 -22.28 39.09 -30.35
CA ALA A 129 -23.25 39.68 -31.26
C ALA A 129 -24.48 40.09 -30.45
#